data_AF-A0A939HSL1-F1
#
_entry.id   AF-A0A939HSL1-F1
#
_cell.length_a   1.000
_cell.length_b   1.000
_cell.length_c   1.000
_cell.angle_alpha   90.00
_cell.angle_beta   90.00
_cell.angle_gamma   90.00
#
_symmetry.space_group_name_H-M   'P 1'
#
loop_
_entity.id
_entity.type
_entity.pdbx_description
1 polymer ?
#
loop_
_entity_poly.entity_id
_entity_poly.type
_entity_poly.pdbx_seq_one_letter_code
_entity_poly.pdbx_strand_id
1 'polypeptide(L)'
;MVKRSKYLRPWLDIFSIAAWSVLLLKLWLTNKLNLLIHPAYHWLTIVAGLGLLLVSGLQGRELLRKRRYRYGWRHAARSANSQHLSAFPPGWSSTILLATAIAGFSIEPTVFSSQTALQRGVNDFLPVTESQPQAFINATPPEGRSLIDWVRTLNVYPEPDAYAGQKVKVNGFVMHLPTLPAEYLLISRFVITCCAADAYPVGLPVKLNSDFSVGNESPRTDRNDYPPDTWWEIEGKMIAETLEGKRQLTIAADSLKPISEPENPYNY
;
A
#
# COMPACT_ATOMS: atom_id res chain seq x y z
N MET A 1 -2.54 47.78 5.96
CA MET A 1 -1.97 46.41 6.01
C MET A 1 -1.93 45.64 4.67
N VAL A 2 -2.49 46.13 3.56
CA VAL A 2 -2.63 45.34 2.30
C VAL A 2 -1.34 45.17 1.45
N LYS A 3 -0.32 46.04 1.61
CA LYS A 3 0.90 46.02 0.78
C LYS A 3 1.87 44.85 1.05
N ARG A 4 1.95 44.34 2.29
CA ARG A 4 2.85 43.20 2.64
C ARG A 4 2.38 41.86 2.05
N SER A 5 1.07 41.67 1.93
CA SER A 5 0.48 40.41 1.39
C SER A 5 0.88 40.13 -0.07
N LYS A 6 1.07 41.17 -0.91
CA LYS A 6 1.42 40.99 -2.32
C LYS A 6 2.84 40.45 -2.56
N TYR A 7 3.75 40.64 -1.60
CA TYR A 7 5.13 40.13 -1.70
C TYR A 7 5.29 38.73 -1.09
N LEU A 8 4.45 38.36 -0.12
CA LEU A 8 4.49 37.06 0.55
C LEU A 8 3.88 35.94 -0.32
N ARG A 9 2.88 36.26 -1.16
CA ARG A 9 2.16 35.25 -1.97
C ARG A 9 3.05 34.50 -2.97
N PRO A 10 3.89 35.15 -3.80
CA PRO A 10 4.72 34.43 -4.77
C PRO A 10 5.77 33.52 -4.11
N TRP A 11 6.27 33.92 -2.94
CA TRP A 11 7.17 33.08 -2.14
C TRP A 11 6.44 31.86 -1.58
N LEU A 12 5.19 32.03 -1.14
CA LEU A 12 4.36 30.94 -0.63
C LEU A 12 4.07 29.89 -1.71
N ASP A 13 3.80 30.32 -2.95
CA ASP A 13 3.66 29.42 -4.10
C ASP A 13 4.96 28.62 -4.36
N ILE A 14 6.12 29.29 -4.41
CA ILE A 14 7.43 28.65 -4.61
C ILE A 14 7.72 27.64 -3.49
N PHE A 15 7.45 28.00 -2.23
CA PHE A 15 7.65 27.12 -1.08
C PHE A 15 6.71 25.92 -1.11
N SER A 16 5.45 26.09 -1.52
CA SER A 16 4.51 24.97 -1.64
C SER A 16 5.00 23.94 -2.67
N ILE A 17 5.43 24.39 -3.85
CA ILE A 17 5.95 23.52 -4.92
C ILE A 17 7.27 22.85 -4.49
N ALA A 18 8.17 23.61 -3.84
CA ALA A 18 9.42 23.06 -3.31
C ALA A 18 9.16 21.99 -2.24
N ALA A 19 8.22 22.24 -1.32
CA ALA A 19 7.88 21.31 -0.25
C ALA A 19 7.36 19.98 -0.82
N TRP A 20 6.45 20.02 -1.79
CA TRP A 20 5.96 18.82 -2.48
C TRP A 20 7.07 18.08 -3.24
N SER A 21 7.93 18.80 -3.95
CA SER A 21 9.07 18.21 -4.64
C SER A 21 10.00 17.45 -3.69
N VAL A 22 10.40 18.10 -2.59
CA VAL A 22 11.27 17.50 -1.56
C VAL A 22 10.58 16.32 -0.89
N LEU A 23 9.27 16.41 -0.63
CA LEU A 23 8.48 15.33 -0.04
C LEU A 23 8.53 14.08 -0.91
N LEU A 24 8.21 14.21 -2.20
CA LEU A 24 8.19 13.08 -3.14
C LEU A 24 9.57 12.43 -3.25
N LEU A 25 10.63 13.24 -3.37
CA LEU A 25 12.00 12.73 -3.43
C LEU A 25 12.44 12.08 -2.11
N LYS A 26 12.04 12.64 -0.95
CA LYS A 26 12.28 12.02 0.37
C LYS A 26 11.62 10.64 0.46
N LEU A 27 10.36 10.52 0.03
CA LEU A 27 9.62 9.26 0.07
C LEU A 27 10.26 8.18 -0.83
N TRP A 28 10.76 8.59 -2.00
CA TRP A 28 11.52 7.71 -2.88
C TRP A 28 12.86 7.29 -2.24
N LEU A 29 13.66 8.23 -1.75
CA LEU A 29 14.98 7.96 -1.15
C LEU A 29 14.91 7.13 0.13
N THR A 30 13.77 7.16 0.83
CA THR A 30 13.55 6.39 2.07
C THR A 30 12.88 5.03 1.82
N ASN A 31 12.69 4.61 0.56
CA ASN A 31 11.91 3.43 0.14
C ASN A 31 10.45 3.39 0.64
N LYS A 32 9.98 4.42 1.35
CA LYS A 32 8.60 4.54 1.83
C LYS A 32 7.58 4.71 0.70
N LEU A 33 8.05 5.01 -0.52
CA LEU A 33 7.19 5.03 -1.71
C LEU A 33 6.57 3.65 -2.02
N ASN A 34 7.24 2.54 -1.68
CA ASN A 34 6.68 1.18 -1.79
C ASN A 34 5.38 1.03 -0.98
N LEU A 35 5.26 1.73 0.16
CA LEU A 35 4.05 1.66 0.98
C LEU A 35 2.87 2.41 0.38
N LEU A 36 3.10 3.26 -0.63
CA LEU A 36 2.12 4.20 -1.15
C LEU A 36 1.69 3.91 -2.59
N ILE A 37 2.60 3.46 -3.44
CA ILE A 37 2.37 3.33 -4.89
C ILE A 37 3.10 2.09 -5.41
N HIS A 38 2.47 1.39 -6.35
CA HIS A 38 3.09 0.25 -7.04
C HIS A 38 4.41 0.66 -7.73
N PRO A 39 5.49 -0.16 -7.62
CA PRO A 39 6.80 0.07 -8.23
C PRO A 39 6.79 0.49 -9.72
N ALA A 40 5.84 0.02 -10.52
CA ALA A 40 5.72 0.36 -11.94
C ALA A 40 5.49 1.87 -12.17
N TYR A 41 4.93 2.58 -11.20
CA TYR A 41 4.64 4.02 -11.30
C TYR A 41 5.66 4.90 -10.56
N HIS A 42 6.68 4.32 -9.92
CA HIS A 42 7.68 5.10 -9.16
C HIS A 42 8.39 6.13 -10.01
N TRP A 43 8.71 5.79 -11.26
CA TRP A 43 9.38 6.69 -12.18
C TRP A 43 8.56 7.97 -12.44
N LEU A 44 7.22 7.87 -12.49
CA LEU A 44 6.34 9.03 -12.65
C LEU A 44 6.49 9.98 -11.47
N THR A 45 6.52 9.43 -10.24
CA THR A 45 6.69 10.21 -9.02
C THR A 45 8.06 10.89 -8.96
N ILE A 46 9.12 10.19 -9.37
CA ILE A 46 10.49 10.73 -9.41
C ILE A 46 10.58 11.86 -10.44
N VAL A 47 10.08 11.66 -11.66
CA VAL A 47 10.07 12.68 -12.71
C VAL A 47 9.25 13.89 -12.29
N ALA A 48 8.10 13.69 -11.66
CA ALA A 48 7.29 14.78 -11.10
C ALA A 48 8.06 15.54 -10.01
N GLY A 49 8.69 14.83 -9.07
CA GLY A 49 9.50 15.43 -8.01
C GLY A 49 10.64 16.30 -8.56
N LEU A 50 11.40 15.78 -9.53
CA LEU A 50 12.48 16.53 -10.20
C LEU A 50 11.96 17.71 -11.02
N GLY A 51 10.85 17.52 -11.75
CA GLY A 51 10.21 18.57 -12.54
C GLY A 51 9.72 19.73 -11.66
N LEU A 52 9.05 19.42 -10.55
CA LEU A 52 8.62 20.42 -9.56
C LEU A 52 9.81 21.13 -8.91
N LEU A 53 10.92 20.42 -8.66
CA LEU A 53 12.15 21.02 -8.15
C LEU A 53 12.72 22.05 -9.13
N LEU A 54 12.80 21.67 -10.41
CA LEU A 54 13.29 22.53 -11.48
C LEU A 54 12.41 23.79 -11.60
N VAL A 55 11.09 23.62 -11.64
CA VAL A 55 10.14 24.73 -11.74
C VAL A 55 10.26 25.68 -10.55
N SER A 56 10.33 25.14 -9.33
CA SER A 56 10.51 25.96 -8.11
C SER A 56 11.85 26.72 -8.13
N GLY A 57 12.93 26.07 -8.56
CA GLY A 57 14.25 26.68 -8.68
C GLY A 57 14.31 27.80 -9.73
N LEU A 58 13.70 27.60 -10.90
CA LEU A 58 13.61 28.62 -11.95
C LEU A 58 12.79 29.83 -11.50
N GLN A 59 11.61 29.61 -10.89
CA GLN A 59 10.77 30.68 -10.35
C GLN A 59 11.48 31.45 -9.23
N GLY A 60 12.17 30.74 -8.33
CA GLY A 60 12.99 31.36 -7.28
C GLY A 60 14.12 32.21 -7.86
N ARG A 61 14.86 31.68 -8.86
CA ARG A 61 15.95 32.40 -9.53
C ARG A 61 15.44 33.63 -10.26
N GLU A 62 14.31 33.53 -10.94
CA GLU A 62 13.66 34.67 -11.59
C GLU A 62 13.22 35.73 -10.58
N LEU A 63 12.61 35.33 -9.46
CA LEU A 63 12.15 36.26 -8.42
C LEU A 63 13.32 36.99 -7.77
N LEU A 64 14.45 36.29 -7.56
CA LEU A 64 15.70 36.85 -7.07
C LEU A 64 16.35 37.80 -8.10
N ARG A 65 16.40 37.42 -9.39
CA ARG A 65 16.90 38.29 -10.48
C ARG A 65 16.02 39.52 -10.72
N LYS A 66 14.68 39.37 -10.62
CA LYS A 66 13.69 40.44 -10.81
C LYS A 66 13.54 41.38 -9.60
N ARG A 67 14.37 41.26 -8.56
CA ARG A 67 14.56 42.33 -7.55
C ARG A 67 15.09 43.64 -8.18
N ARG A 68 15.52 43.60 -9.46
CA ARG A 68 15.92 44.77 -10.27
C ARG A 68 14.94 45.20 -11.39
N TYR A 69 13.85 44.48 -11.67
CA TYR A 69 12.82 44.94 -12.63
C TYR A 69 11.40 44.59 -12.14
N ARG A 70 10.84 45.55 -11.41
CA ARG A 70 9.42 45.61 -11.03
C ARG A 70 8.59 45.70 -12.31
N TYR A 71 7.48 44.96 -12.39
CA TYR A 71 6.48 45.03 -13.47
C TYR A 71 6.95 44.55 -14.86
N GLY A 72 6.86 43.25 -15.16
CA GLY A 72 7.11 42.78 -16.53
C GLY A 72 6.59 41.40 -16.92
N TRP A 73 6.01 40.63 -15.98
CA TRP A 73 5.44 39.30 -16.28
C TRP A 73 3.94 39.22 -15.96
N ARG A 74 3.25 40.37 -15.98
CA ARG A 74 1.77 40.45 -15.93
C ARG A 74 1.12 40.64 -17.32
N HIS A 75 1.91 40.59 -18.40
CA HIS A 75 1.39 40.90 -19.75
C HIS A 75 1.64 39.84 -20.83
N ALA A 76 2.56 38.87 -20.65
CA ALA A 76 2.73 37.79 -21.64
C ALA A 76 1.74 36.61 -21.41
N ALA A 77 1.34 36.35 -20.18
CA ALA A 77 0.35 35.30 -19.84
C ALA A 77 -1.08 35.86 -19.66
N ARG A 78 -1.36 37.07 -20.18
CA ARG A 78 -2.73 37.62 -20.25
C ARG A 78 -3.43 37.31 -21.58
N SER A 79 -2.78 36.58 -22.48
CA SER A 79 -3.31 36.24 -23.81
C SER A 79 -3.65 34.75 -23.98
N ALA A 80 -3.73 33.98 -22.89
CA ALA A 80 -4.40 32.69 -22.88
C ALA A 80 -5.56 32.79 -21.88
N ASN A 81 -6.73 33.03 -22.43
CA ASN A 81 -8.04 33.04 -21.80
C ASN A 81 -8.16 31.91 -20.75
N SER A 82 -7.83 32.20 -19.49
CA SER A 82 -7.97 31.26 -18.38
C SER A 82 -9.24 31.62 -17.62
N GLN A 83 -10.36 31.19 -18.19
CA GLN A 83 -11.69 31.18 -17.55
C GLN A 83 -11.74 30.14 -16.43
N HIS A 84 -10.79 30.16 -15.51
CA HIS A 84 -10.88 29.35 -14.29
C HIS A 84 -11.60 30.20 -13.25
N LEU A 85 -12.89 29.92 -13.02
CA LEU A 85 -13.57 30.37 -11.80
C LEU A 85 -12.81 29.78 -10.62
N SER A 86 -11.99 30.60 -9.96
CA SER A 86 -11.41 30.22 -8.68
C SER A 86 -12.54 30.16 -7.66
N ALA A 87 -13.00 28.96 -7.33
CA ALA A 87 -14.00 28.73 -6.29
C ALA A 87 -13.56 29.26 -4.90
N PHE A 88 -12.27 29.55 -4.73
CA PHE A 88 -11.67 30.00 -3.48
C PHE A 88 -10.93 31.35 -3.60
N PRO A 89 -10.79 32.10 -2.48
CA PRO A 89 -10.06 33.35 -2.46
C PRO A 89 -8.58 33.19 -2.87
N PRO A 90 -7.97 34.22 -3.49
CA PRO A 90 -6.61 34.12 -4.01
C PRO A 90 -5.57 33.90 -2.90
N GLY A 91 -4.85 32.77 -2.99
CA GLY A 91 -3.80 32.34 -2.05
C GLY A 91 -4.18 31.17 -1.14
N TRP A 92 -5.47 30.83 -1.03
CA TRP A 92 -5.95 29.72 -0.19
C TRP A 92 -5.46 28.36 -0.68
N SER A 93 -5.41 28.15 -2.00
CA SER A 93 -4.94 26.91 -2.60
C SER A 93 -3.48 26.62 -2.23
N SER A 94 -2.60 27.61 -2.34
CA SER A 94 -1.19 27.41 -2.01
C SER A 94 -0.96 27.25 -0.51
N THR A 95 -1.73 27.92 0.36
CA THR A 95 -1.68 27.66 1.80
C THR A 95 -2.11 26.24 2.15
N ILE A 96 -3.17 25.72 1.51
CA ILE A 96 -3.63 24.35 1.71
C ILE A 96 -2.56 23.37 1.20
N LEU A 97 -2.04 23.56 -0.01
CA LEU A 97 -0.99 22.71 -0.57
C LEU A 97 0.26 22.67 0.31
N LEU A 98 0.70 23.82 0.82
CA LEU A 98 1.84 23.89 1.72
C LEU A 98 1.54 23.19 3.06
N ALA A 99 0.36 23.42 3.64
CA ALA A 99 -0.06 22.75 4.87
C ALA A 99 -0.11 21.23 4.70
N THR A 100 -0.65 20.73 3.58
CA THR A 100 -0.68 19.30 3.26
C THR A 100 0.73 18.73 3.09
N ALA A 101 1.65 19.45 2.42
CA ALA A 101 3.04 19.00 2.31
C ALA A 101 3.72 18.91 3.69
N ILE A 102 3.52 19.92 4.55
CA ILE A 102 4.05 19.92 5.92
C ILE A 102 3.50 18.72 6.70
N ALA A 103 2.18 18.47 6.62
CA ALA A 103 1.57 17.30 7.23
C ALA A 103 2.19 16.00 6.73
N GLY A 104 2.47 15.88 5.43
CA GLY A 104 3.16 14.73 4.85
C GLY A 104 4.61 14.54 5.33
N PHE A 105 5.29 15.59 5.78
CA PHE A 105 6.60 15.46 6.43
C PHE A 105 6.50 15.01 7.88
N SER A 106 5.42 15.39 8.57
CA SER A 106 5.18 15.06 9.99
C SER A 106 4.55 13.68 10.19
N ILE A 107 3.74 13.22 9.24
CA ILE A 107 3.04 11.94 9.30
C ILE A 107 3.80 10.94 8.44
N GLU A 108 4.42 9.96 9.08
CA GLU A 108 5.09 8.89 8.37
C GLU A 108 4.07 7.86 7.85
N PRO A 109 4.22 7.37 6.61
CA PRO A 109 3.40 6.27 6.13
C PRO A 109 3.74 5.00 6.90
N THR A 110 2.73 4.37 7.48
CA THR A 110 2.81 3.07 8.16
C THR A 110 2.11 1.99 7.35
N VAL A 111 2.38 0.73 7.67
CA VAL A 111 1.66 -0.39 7.07
C VAL A 111 0.20 -0.44 7.48
N PHE A 112 -0.62 -1.05 6.63
CA PHE A 112 -2.01 -1.34 6.95
C PHE A 112 -2.11 -2.45 8.00
N SER A 113 -2.97 -2.22 8.99
CA SER A 113 -3.27 -3.19 10.05
C SER A 113 -4.36 -4.17 9.65
N SER A 114 -4.46 -5.26 10.41
CA SER A 114 -5.55 -6.23 10.40
C SER A 114 -6.92 -5.59 10.58
N GLN A 115 -7.05 -4.50 11.34
CA GLN A 115 -8.30 -3.74 11.43
C GLN A 115 -8.69 -3.11 10.09
N THR A 116 -7.71 -2.56 9.36
CA THR A 116 -7.96 -2.04 8.01
C THR A 116 -8.35 -3.16 7.05
N ALA A 117 -7.75 -4.35 7.21
CA ALA A 117 -8.11 -5.53 6.44
C ALA A 117 -9.56 -5.98 6.73
N LEU A 118 -9.98 -6.00 8.01
CA LEU A 118 -11.36 -6.32 8.40
C LEU A 118 -12.37 -5.34 7.78
N GLN A 119 -12.06 -4.04 7.81
CA GLN A 119 -12.91 -2.99 7.24
C GLN A 119 -13.04 -3.07 5.72
N ARG A 120 -11.97 -3.47 5.03
CA ARG A 120 -11.98 -3.64 3.57
C ARG A 120 -12.60 -4.97 3.13
N GLY A 121 -12.84 -5.88 4.07
CA GLY A 121 -13.36 -7.23 3.80
C GLY A 121 -12.25 -8.16 3.31
N VAL A 122 -12.13 -9.31 3.96
CA VAL A 122 -11.32 -10.47 3.49
C VAL A 122 -12.22 -11.58 2.95
N ASN A 123 -13.51 -11.49 3.28
CA ASN A 123 -14.51 -12.45 2.87
C ASN A 123 -15.06 -12.06 1.50
N ASP A 124 -14.99 -13.02 0.60
CA ASP A 124 -15.23 -12.93 -0.83
C ASP A 124 -14.03 -12.42 -1.62
N PHE A 125 -13.30 -13.42 -2.15
CA PHE A 125 -12.40 -13.39 -3.29
C PHE A 125 -12.25 -12.01 -3.91
N LEU A 126 -11.02 -11.51 -3.83
CA LEU A 126 -10.40 -10.50 -4.67
C LEU A 126 -11.31 -9.85 -5.73
N PRO A 127 -11.36 -8.51 -5.84
CA PRO A 127 -12.08 -7.87 -6.94
C PRO A 127 -11.62 -8.50 -8.26
N VAL A 128 -12.53 -9.21 -8.92
CA VAL A 128 -12.34 -9.81 -10.25
C VAL A 128 -12.16 -8.66 -11.21
N THR A 129 -10.92 -8.19 -11.31
CA THR A 129 -10.52 -7.11 -12.19
C THR A 129 -9.38 -7.58 -13.06
N GLU A 130 -9.52 -8.77 -13.67
CA GLU A 130 -8.83 -9.06 -14.92
C GLU A 130 -9.75 -9.83 -15.88
N SER A 131 -9.81 -9.32 -17.10
CA SER A 131 -10.42 -9.96 -18.26
C SER A 131 -9.57 -11.16 -18.67
N GLN A 132 -10.10 -12.37 -18.44
CA GLN A 132 -9.62 -13.68 -18.91
C GLN A 132 -8.20 -14.09 -18.45
N PRO A 133 -8.08 -15.14 -17.61
CA PRO A 133 -6.78 -15.79 -17.43
C PRO A 133 -6.44 -16.57 -18.71
N GLN A 134 -5.37 -16.17 -19.42
CA GLN A 134 -4.60 -17.13 -20.21
C GLN A 134 -4.31 -18.33 -19.30
N ALA A 135 -4.46 -19.55 -19.80
CA ALA A 135 -4.22 -20.78 -19.04
C ALA A 135 -2.87 -20.72 -18.32
N PHE A 136 -2.90 -20.36 -17.04
CA PHE A 136 -1.72 -20.24 -16.20
C PHE A 136 -1.37 -21.66 -15.74
N ILE A 137 -0.48 -22.32 -16.46
CA ILE A 137 0.24 -23.46 -15.89
C ILE A 137 1.28 -22.85 -14.95
N ASN A 138 0.93 -22.71 -13.67
CA ASN A 138 1.89 -22.32 -12.64
C ASN A 138 2.98 -23.40 -12.55
N ALA A 139 4.09 -23.19 -13.26
CA ALA A 139 5.26 -24.07 -13.28
C ALA A 139 6.05 -24.05 -11.94
N THR A 140 5.71 -23.13 -11.04
CA THR A 140 6.31 -23.04 -9.70
C THR A 140 5.84 -24.21 -8.84
N PRO A 141 6.77 -24.98 -8.23
CA PRO A 141 6.43 -25.99 -7.25
C PRO A 141 5.55 -25.41 -6.13
N PRO A 142 4.61 -26.18 -5.56
CA PRO A 142 3.71 -25.68 -4.52
C PRO A 142 4.42 -25.01 -3.32
N GLU A 143 5.58 -25.53 -2.95
CA GLU A 143 6.45 -24.99 -1.87
C GLU A 143 7.03 -23.61 -2.19
N GLY A 144 7.15 -23.25 -3.47
CA GLY A 144 7.66 -21.94 -3.91
C GLY A 144 6.59 -20.91 -4.20
N ARG A 145 5.30 -21.27 -4.07
CA ARG A 145 4.17 -20.36 -4.35
C ARG A 145 3.98 -19.39 -3.18
N SER A 146 3.91 -18.10 -3.48
CA SER A 146 3.60 -17.09 -2.48
C SER A 146 2.12 -17.16 -2.06
N LEU A 147 1.77 -16.48 -0.96
CA LEU A 147 0.37 -16.39 -0.50
C LEU A 147 -0.56 -15.84 -1.60
N ILE A 148 -0.10 -14.83 -2.34
CA ILE A 148 -0.87 -14.24 -3.44
C ILE A 148 -1.01 -15.20 -4.61
N ASP A 149 0.01 -16.02 -4.92
CA ASP A 149 -0.08 -17.01 -6.00
C ASP A 149 -1.12 -18.08 -5.68
N TRP A 150 -1.20 -18.51 -4.42
CA TRP A 150 -2.24 -19.44 -3.97
C TRP A 150 -3.64 -18.84 -4.11
N VAL A 151 -3.84 -17.62 -3.64
CA VAL A 151 -5.15 -16.94 -3.74
C VAL A 151 -5.52 -16.66 -5.19
N ARG A 152 -4.58 -16.22 -6.04
CA ARG A 152 -4.79 -16.05 -7.49
C ARG A 152 -5.14 -17.38 -8.16
N THR A 153 -4.44 -18.46 -7.83
CA THR A 153 -4.72 -19.81 -8.35
C THR A 153 -6.14 -20.25 -7.99
N LEU A 154 -6.55 -20.08 -6.73
CA LEU A 154 -7.91 -20.41 -6.28
C LEU A 154 -8.99 -19.53 -6.90
N ASN A 155 -8.67 -18.29 -7.24
CA ASN A 155 -9.62 -17.40 -7.92
C ASN A 155 -9.88 -17.84 -9.36
N VAL A 156 -8.86 -18.39 -10.04
CA VAL A 156 -9.00 -18.93 -11.41
C VAL A 156 -9.62 -20.33 -11.40
N TYR A 157 -9.19 -21.19 -10.48
CA TYR A 157 -9.64 -22.58 -10.36
C TYR A 157 -10.09 -22.87 -8.91
N PRO A 158 -11.35 -22.55 -8.56
CA PRO A 158 -11.88 -22.63 -7.20
C PRO A 158 -12.25 -24.06 -6.79
N GLU A 159 -11.31 -24.99 -6.88
CA GLU A 159 -11.46 -26.39 -6.46
C GLU A 159 -10.51 -26.71 -5.29
N PRO A 160 -10.89 -26.45 -4.02
CA PRO A 160 -10.00 -26.67 -2.87
C PRO A 160 -9.44 -28.09 -2.78
N ASP A 161 -10.27 -29.10 -3.05
CA ASP A 161 -9.87 -30.51 -2.94
C ASP A 161 -8.80 -30.89 -3.99
N ALA A 162 -8.69 -30.18 -5.11
CA ALA A 162 -7.63 -30.39 -6.11
C ALA A 162 -6.23 -30.02 -5.59
N TYR A 163 -6.17 -29.19 -4.55
CA TYR A 163 -4.92 -28.73 -3.94
C TYR A 163 -4.58 -29.45 -2.63
N ALA A 164 -5.46 -30.35 -2.16
CA ALA A 164 -5.24 -31.08 -0.91
C ALA A 164 -3.92 -31.87 -0.93
N GLY A 165 -3.20 -31.84 0.19
CA GLY A 165 -1.91 -32.50 0.36
C GLY A 165 -0.72 -31.77 -0.27
N GLN A 166 -0.92 -30.72 -1.06
CA GLN A 166 0.18 -29.91 -1.56
C GLN A 166 0.85 -29.18 -0.40
N LYS A 167 2.18 -29.25 -0.35
CA LYS A 167 2.95 -28.49 0.63
C LYS A 167 2.86 -27.00 0.34
N VAL A 168 2.85 -26.21 1.40
CA VAL A 168 2.73 -24.76 1.33
C VAL A 168 3.75 -24.13 2.27
N LYS A 169 4.41 -23.07 1.80
CA LYS A 169 5.28 -22.21 2.59
C LYS A 169 4.93 -20.77 2.26
N VAL A 170 4.27 -20.09 3.19
CA VAL A 170 3.80 -18.71 3.00
C VAL A 170 4.18 -17.84 4.19
N ASN A 171 4.14 -16.54 4.02
CA ASN A 171 4.27 -15.59 5.11
C ASN A 171 3.19 -14.51 5.01
N GLY A 172 2.94 -13.85 6.13
CA GLY A 172 1.95 -12.78 6.22
C GLY A 172 1.82 -12.26 7.64
N PHE A 173 0.93 -11.30 7.82
CA PHE A 173 0.51 -10.85 9.15
C PHE A 173 -0.70 -11.66 9.62
N VAL A 174 -0.78 -11.89 10.93
CA VAL A 174 -1.90 -12.60 11.57
C VAL A 174 -3.12 -11.69 11.64
N MET A 175 -4.27 -12.28 11.35
CA MET A 175 -5.56 -11.63 11.40
C MET A 175 -6.61 -12.58 11.99
N HIS A 176 -7.47 -12.05 12.85
CA HIS A 176 -8.58 -12.80 13.44
C HIS A 176 -9.89 -12.42 12.79
N LEU A 177 -10.57 -13.41 12.20
CA LEU A 177 -11.95 -13.27 11.77
C LEU A 177 -12.87 -13.62 12.94
N PRO A 178 -13.76 -12.70 13.37
CA PRO A 178 -14.72 -12.98 14.43
C PRO A 178 -15.62 -14.19 14.13
N THR A 179 -15.83 -14.50 12.84
CA THR A 179 -16.68 -15.60 12.36
C THR A 179 -16.01 -16.97 12.43
N LEU A 180 -14.67 -17.03 12.46
CA LEU A 180 -13.94 -18.29 12.51
C LEU A 180 -13.75 -18.78 13.97
N PRO A 181 -13.69 -20.11 14.21
CA PRO A 181 -13.36 -20.68 15.52
C PRO A 181 -11.95 -20.32 16.04
N ALA A 182 -11.69 -20.60 17.32
CA ALA A 182 -10.42 -20.28 17.98
C ALA A 182 -9.21 -21.04 17.41
N GLU A 183 -9.43 -22.24 16.86
CA GLU A 183 -8.38 -23.03 16.19
C GLU A 183 -8.00 -22.51 14.80
N TYR A 184 -8.62 -21.44 14.32
CA TYR A 184 -8.33 -20.83 13.03
C TYR A 184 -7.87 -19.38 13.17
N LEU A 185 -6.79 -19.07 12.45
CA LEU A 185 -6.38 -17.71 12.17
C LEU A 185 -6.30 -17.50 10.65
N LEU A 186 -6.32 -16.25 10.19
CA LEU A 186 -5.97 -15.93 8.82
C LEU A 186 -4.52 -15.45 8.76
N ILE A 187 -3.77 -15.98 7.80
CA ILE A 187 -2.49 -15.39 7.38
C ILE A 187 -2.76 -14.51 6.17
N SER A 188 -2.40 -13.23 6.26
CA SER A 188 -2.79 -12.23 5.25
C SER A 188 -1.64 -11.36 4.77
N ARG A 189 -1.77 -10.82 3.56
CA ARG A 189 -0.92 -9.74 3.02
C ARG A 189 -1.81 -8.75 2.27
N PHE A 190 -1.39 -7.49 2.17
CA PHE A 190 -2.05 -6.53 1.29
C PHE A 190 -1.45 -6.57 -0.12
N VAL A 191 -2.30 -6.32 -1.12
CA VAL A 191 -1.91 -6.14 -2.51
C VAL A 191 -2.22 -4.72 -2.92
N ILE A 192 -1.28 -4.04 -3.58
CA ILE A 192 -1.48 -2.71 -4.17
C ILE A 192 -1.47 -2.84 -5.69
N THR A 193 -2.56 -2.42 -6.34
CA THR A 193 -2.68 -2.46 -7.81
C THR A 193 -2.13 -1.18 -8.46
N CYS A 194 -2.45 0.00 -7.91
CA CYS A 194 -1.85 1.26 -8.35
C CYS A 194 -1.38 2.15 -7.18
N CYS A 195 -2.14 2.23 -6.08
CA CYS A 195 -1.81 3.05 -4.92
C CYS A 195 -2.43 2.52 -3.62
N ALA A 196 -1.98 3.01 -2.47
CA ALA A 196 -2.46 2.64 -1.14
C ALA A 196 -4.00 2.77 -0.97
N ALA A 197 -4.67 3.59 -1.77
CA ALA A 197 -6.13 3.72 -1.74
C ALA A 197 -6.86 2.49 -2.30
N ASP A 198 -6.26 1.77 -3.25
CA ASP A 198 -6.81 0.52 -3.81
C ASP A 198 -6.32 -0.73 -3.09
N ALA A 199 -5.50 -0.57 -2.05
CA ALA A 199 -4.91 -1.69 -1.35
C ALA A 199 -5.98 -2.58 -0.71
N TYR A 200 -6.02 -3.85 -1.10
CA TYR A 200 -6.94 -4.84 -0.55
C TYR A 200 -6.19 -6.00 0.12
N PRO A 201 -6.76 -6.61 1.16
CA PRO A 201 -6.16 -7.75 1.82
C PRO A 201 -6.41 -9.06 1.05
N VAL A 202 -5.45 -9.96 1.09
CA VAL A 202 -5.57 -11.36 0.67
C VAL A 202 -5.11 -12.26 1.78
N GLY A 203 -5.74 -13.40 1.95
CA GLY A 203 -5.34 -14.34 2.98
C GLY A 203 -5.87 -15.74 2.77
N LEU A 204 -5.28 -16.67 3.53
CA LEU A 204 -5.73 -18.04 3.63
C LEU A 204 -5.98 -18.40 5.10
N PRO A 205 -7.02 -19.19 5.39
CA PRO A 205 -7.21 -19.74 6.72
C PRO A 205 -6.10 -20.74 7.05
N VAL A 206 -5.68 -20.71 8.31
CA VAL A 206 -4.68 -21.61 8.89
C VAL A 206 -5.33 -22.30 10.06
N LYS A 207 -5.31 -23.64 10.05
CA LYS A 207 -5.78 -24.48 11.13
C LYS A 207 -4.64 -24.79 12.08
N LEU A 208 -4.81 -24.43 13.33
CA LEU A 208 -3.90 -24.71 14.45
C LEU A 208 -4.20 -26.12 14.98
N ASN A 209 -3.45 -27.11 14.50
CA ASN A 209 -3.48 -28.49 14.98
C ASN A 209 -2.61 -28.66 16.24
N SER A 210 -2.79 -29.79 16.95
CA SER A 210 -2.03 -30.12 18.16
C SER A 210 -0.57 -30.52 17.88
N ASP A 211 -0.26 -30.93 16.65
CA ASP A 211 0.94 -31.69 16.32
C ASP A 211 1.91 -30.86 15.47
N PHE A 212 2.20 -29.66 15.93
CA PHE A 212 2.83 -28.63 15.12
C PHE A 212 4.01 -27.95 15.81
N SER A 213 4.98 -27.44 15.05
CA SER A 213 6.16 -26.76 15.63
C SER A 213 6.06 -25.24 15.59
N VAL A 214 6.01 -24.57 16.75
CA VAL A 214 6.04 -23.09 16.84
C VAL A 214 7.45 -22.64 17.23
N GLY A 215 8.34 -22.41 16.26
CA GLY A 215 9.73 -22.08 16.54
C GLY A 215 10.39 -23.11 17.48
N ASN A 216 10.86 -22.65 18.66
CA ASN A 216 11.45 -23.50 19.71
C ASN A 216 10.48 -23.76 20.88
N GLU A 217 9.19 -23.46 20.72
CA GLU A 217 8.16 -23.54 21.76
C GLU A 217 7.14 -24.66 21.46
N SER A 218 6.40 -25.07 22.50
CA SER A 218 5.28 -26.00 22.35
C SER A 218 4.13 -25.37 21.54
N PRO A 219 3.46 -26.15 20.67
CA PRO A 219 2.32 -25.66 19.90
C PRO A 219 1.19 -25.19 20.80
N ARG A 220 0.58 -24.07 20.40
CA ARG A 220 -0.63 -23.54 21.00
C ARG A 220 -1.74 -23.56 19.96
N THR A 221 -2.89 -24.09 20.37
CA THR A 221 -4.05 -24.34 19.49
C THR A 221 -5.09 -23.22 19.52
N ASP A 222 -4.90 -22.21 20.37
CA ASP A 222 -5.76 -21.02 20.41
C ASP A 222 -5.10 -19.88 19.61
N ARG A 223 -5.83 -19.32 18.65
CA ARG A 223 -5.41 -18.14 17.88
C ARG A 223 -5.05 -16.93 18.77
N ASN A 224 -5.61 -16.82 19.97
CA ASN A 224 -5.32 -15.71 20.88
C ASN A 224 -3.84 -15.67 21.31
N ASP A 225 -3.13 -16.80 21.19
CA ASP A 225 -1.68 -16.87 21.40
C ASP A 225 -0.86 -16.23 20.27
N TYR A 226 -1.50 -15.91 19.15
CA TYR A 226 -0.90 -15.27 17.98
C TYR A 226 -1.55 -13.90 17.78
N PRO A 227 -0.96 -12.81 18.35
CA PRO A 227 -1.59 -11.50 18.28
C PRO A 227 -1.76 -11.01 16.83
N PRO A 228 -2.84 -10.28 16.51
CA PRO A 228 -2.97 -9.63 15.21
C PRO A 228 -1.80 -8.69 14.91
N ASP A 229 -1.56 -8.42 13.63
CA ASP A 229 -0.48 -7.54 13.14
C ASP A 229 0.95 -8.08 13.37
N THR A 230 1.08 -9.30 13.89
CA THR A 230 2.37 -10.00 14.00
C THR A 230 2.67 -10.79 12.73
N TRP A 231 3.95 -10.82 12.33
CA TRP A 231 4.38 -11.47 11.10
C TRP A 231 4.89 -12.89 11.36
N TRP A 232 4.41 -13.82 10.55
CA TRP A 232 4.74 -15.24 10.67
C TRP A 232 5.04 -15.85 9.30
N GLU A 233 6.01 -16.76 9.29
CA GLU A 233 6.20 -17.73 8.22
C GLU A 233 5.52 -19.04 8.63
N ILE A 234 4.73 -19.60 7.73
CA ILE A 234 3.90 -20.78 7.93
C ILE A 234 4.27 -21.82 6.88
N GLU A 235 4.72 -22.97 7.34
CA GLU A 235 4.91 -24.18 6.56
C GLU A 235 3.84 -25.20 6.93
N GLY A 236 3.35 -25.95 5.95
CA GLY A 236 2.32 -26.94 6.19
C GLY A 236 1.83 -27.63 4.92
N LYS A 237 0.61 -28.14 4.99
CA LYS A 237 -0.09 -28.76 3.86
C LYS A 237 -1.44 -28.13 3.64
N MET A 238 -1.81 -28.03 2.39
CA MET A 238 -3.14 -27.62 1.98
C MET A 238 -4.16 -28.70 2.31
N ILE A 239 -5.28 -28.31 2.92
CA ILE A 239 -6.43 -29.14 3.22
C ILE A 239 -7.70 -28.41 2.78
N ALA A 240 -8.74 -29.16 2.44
CA ALA A 240 -10.04 -28.59 2.15
C ALA A 240 -10.92 -28.67 3.41
N GLU A 241 -11.35 -27.52 3.90
CA GLU A 241 -12.22 -27.37 5.07
C GLU A 241 -13.54 -26.70 4.67
N THR A 242 -14.56 -26.91 5.49
CA THR A 242 -15.84 -26.22 5.31
C THR A 242 -15.96 -25.16 6.39
N LEU A 243 -15.68 -23.90 6.02
CA LEU A 243 -15.72 -22.75 6.92
C LEU A 243 -16.90 -21.86 6.54
N GLU A 244 -17.72 -21.49 7.52
CA GLU A 244 -18.93 -20.66 7.30
C GLU A 244 -19.86 -21.22 6.19
N GLY A 245 -19.94 -22.54 6.05
CA GLY A 245 -20.76 -23.22 5.04
C GLY A 245 -20.18 -23.19 3.61
N LYS A 246 -18.98 -22.62 3.41
CA LYS A 246 -18.27 -22.62 2.13
C LYS A 246 -17.08 -23.59 2.19
N ARG A 247 -16.89 -24.38 1.14
CA ARG A 247 -15.69 -25.22 0.97
C ARG A 247 -14.52 -24.30 0.60
N GLN A 248 -13.46 -24.30 1.41
CA GLN A 248 -12.32 -23.39 1.26
C GLN A 248 -11.01 -24.15 1.41
N LEU A 249 -9.96 -23.64 0.74
CA LEU A 249 -8.61 -24.14 0.94
C LEU A 249 -8.03 -23.54 2.21
N THR A 250 -7.53 -24.40 3.07
CA THR A 250 -7.00 -24.07 4.40
C THR A 250 -5.62 -24.68 4.55
N ILE A 251 -4.74 -24.01 5.27
CA ILE A 251 -3.42 -24.50 5.60
C ILE A 251 -3.54 -25.31 6.90
N ALA A 252 -3.33 -26.62 6.83
CA ALA A 252 -2.96 -27.41 8.00
C ALA A 252 -1.49 -27.11 8.30
N ALA A 253 -1.24 -26.43 9.39
CA ALA A 253 0.10 -26.00 9.72
C ALA A 253 0.98 -27.23 10.06
N ASP A 254 2.25 -27.27 9.62
CA ASP A 254 3.38 -28.11 10.13
C ASP A 254 4.50 -27.33 10.91
N SER A 255 4.91 -26.11 10.50
CA SER A 255 5.70 -25.15 11.33
C SER A 255 5.32 -23.66 11.22
N LEU A 256 5.36 -22.89 12.33
CA LEU A 256 5.04 -21.45 12.42
C LEU A 256 6.27 -20.82 13.04
N LYS A 257 6.83 -19.84 12.35
CA LYS A 257 8.02 -19.13 12.79
C LYS A 257 7.76 -17.63 12.82
N PRO A 258 7.97 -16.95 13.96
CA PRO A 258 7.85 -15.50 14.00
C PRO A 258 8.95 -14.90 13.13
N ILE A 259 8.59 -13.92 12.31
CA ILE A 259 9.52 -13.17 11.47
C ILE A 259 9.35 -11.67 11.75
N SER A 260 10.38 -10.89 11.47
CA SER A 260 10.23 -9.43 11.44
C SER A 260 9.35 -9.03 10.26
N GLU A 261 8.67 -7.89 10.38
CA GLU A 261 7.97 -7.27 9.26
C GLU A 261 8.91 -7.19 8.03
N PRO A 262 8.52 -7.77 6.88
CA PRO A 262 9.33 -7.73 5.68
C PRO A 262 9.55 -6.29 5.21
N GLU A 263 10.71 -6.03 4.58
CA GLU A 263 11.01 -4.71 3.99
C GLU A 263 9.91 -4.25 3.00
N ASN A 264 9.34 -5.21 2.26
CA ASN A 264 8.15 -5.01 1.44
C ASN A 264 6.98 -5.79 2.05
N PRO A 265 6.13 -5.14 2.86
CA PRO A 265 4.99 -5.79 3.50
C PRO A 265 3.88 -6.11 2.49
N TYR A 266 3.83 -5.39 1.38
CA TYR A 266 2.81 -5.54 0.33
C TYR A 266 3.29 -6.37 -0.86
N ASN A 267 2.33 -6.99 -1.55
CA ASN A 267 2.50 -7.54 -2.87
C ASN A 267 1.90 -6.59 -3.92
N TYR A 268 2.19 -6.87 -5.19
CA TYR A 268 1.75 -6.07 -6.33
C TYR A 268 1.16 -7.00 -7.42
#